data_AF-A0AAW7XC45-F1
#
_entry.id   AF-A0AAW7XC45-F1
#
_cell.length_a   1.000
_cell.length_b   1.000
_cell.length_c   1.000
_cell.angle_alpha   90.00
_cell.angle_beta   90.00
_cell.angle_gamma   90.00
#
_symmetry.space_group_name_H-M   'P 1'
#
loop_
_entity.id
_entity.type
_entity.pdbx_description
1 polymer ?
#
loop_
_entity_poly.entity_id
_entity_poly.type
_entity_poly.pdbx_seq_one_letter_code
_entity_poly.pdbx_strand_id
1 'polypeptide(L)'
;TKLVPAQLRNRSLTDVFEPGTTMKPLTMMAALETGRYPFNHTINTIPGYIQVGSKTLLDPLDYGVMDLTKIITISIQVGIT
;
A
#
# COMPACT_ATOMS: atom_id res chain seq x y z
N THR A 1 -33.69 11.30 -27.87
CA THR A 1 -32.95 10.61 -26.80
C THR A 1 -32.21 11.66 -25.99
N LYS A 2 -32.60 11.95 -24.74
CA LYS A 2 -31.93 12.97 -23.91
C LYS A 2 -30.61 12.40 -23.40
N LEU A 3 -29.50 13.05 -23.69
CA LEU A 3 -28.20 12.68 -23.13
C LEU A 3 -28.10 13.15 -21.68
N VAL A 4 -27.64 12.28 -20.79
CA VAL A 4 -27.38 12.62 -19.39
C VAL A 4 -25.90 13.04 -19.27
N PRO A 5 -25.58 14.27 -18.85
CA PRO A 5 -24.19 14.75 -18.79
C PRO A 5 -23.23 13.86 -17.99
N ALA A 6 -23.72 13.18 -16.94
CA ALA A 6 -22.92 12.24 -16.16
C ALA A 6 -22.43 11.01 -16.98
N GLN A 7 -23.15 10.63 -18.03
CA GLN A 7 -22.78 9.51 -18.91
C GLN A 7 -21.76 9.91 -19.98
N LEU A 8 -21.53 11.21 -20.18
CA LEU A 8 -20.54 11.73 -21.13
C LEU A 8 -19.15 11.92 -20.49
N ARG A 9 -19.02 11.75 -19.17
CA ARG A 9 -17.76 11.91 -18.45
C ARG A 9 -16.89 10.67 -18.59
N ASN A 10 -15.68 10.84 -19.15
CA ASN A 10 -14.66 9.78 -19.14
C ASN A 10 -14.02 9.68 -17.76
N ARG A 11 -14.65 8.89 -16.89
CA ARG A 11 -14.25 8.73 -15.49
C ARG A 11 -12.80 8.27 -15.31
N SER A 12 -12.25 7.51 -16.25
CA SER A 12 -10.85 7.07 -16.18
C SER A 12 -9.84 8.22 -16.27
N LEU A 13 -10.21 9.35 -16.87
CA LEU A 13 -9.35 10.54 -17.00
C LEU A 13 -9.72 11.65 -16.02
N THR A 14 -11.00 11.75 -15.64
CA THR A 14 -11.49 12.90 -14.86
C THR A 14 -11.67 12.62 -13.38
N ASP A 15 -11.78 11.35 -12.97
CA ASP A 15 -12.11 11.00 -11.60
C ASP A 15 -10.81 10.72 -10.85
N VAL A 16 -10.48 11.58 -9.89
CA VAL A 16 -9.35 11.38 -8.98
C VAL A 16 -9.84 10.60 -7.76
N PHE A 17 -9.08 9.58 -7.38
CA PHE A 17 -9.32 8.78 -6.19
C PHE A 17 -7.98 8.39 -5.56
N GLU A 18 -8.02 8.05 -4.27
CA GLU A 18 -6.83 7.53 -3.59
C GLU A 18 -6.51 6.12 -4.12
N PRO A 19 -5.31 5.89 -4.67
CA PRO A 19 -4.92 4.60 -5.25
C PRO A 19 -4.72 3.50 -4.18
N GLY A 20 -4.60 3.87 -2.90
CA GLY A 20 -4.50 2.92 -1.79
C GLY A 20 -3.35 1.93 -1.95
N THR A 21 -3.65 0.65 -1.74
CA THR A 21 -2.66 -0.44 -1.80
C THR A 21 -1.98 -0.59 -3.16
N THR A 22 -2.54 -0.03 -4.25
CA THR A 22 -1.90 -0.07 -5.57
C THR A 22 -0.62 0.78 -5.64
N MET A 23 -0.38 1.70 -4.70
CA MET A 23 0.87 2.46 -4.59
C MET A 23 2.01 1.73 -3.87
N LYS A 24 1.70 0.65 -3.15
CA LYS A 24 2.67 -0.10 -2.34
C LYS A 24 3.87 -0.63 -3.15
N PRO A 25 3.70 -1.16 -4.38
CA PRO A 25 4.86 -1.58 -5.20
C PRO A 25 5.84 -0.44 -5.48
N LEU A 26 5.36 0.78 -5.66
CA LEU A 26 6.22 1.94 -5.92
C LEU A 26 7.01 2.34 -4.66
N THR A 27 6.39 2.24 -3.48
CA THR A 27 7.07 2.49 -2.19
C THR A 27 8.15 1.44 -1.95
N MET A 28 7.85 0.16 -2.23
CA MET A 28 8.82 -0.92 -2.15
C MET A 28 9.98 -0.68 -3.12
N MET A 29 9.71 -0.29 -4.37
CA MET A 29 10.74 0.03 -5.36
C MET A 29 11.68 1.13 -4.85
N ALA A 30 11.13 2.23 -4.33
CA ALA A 30 11.93 3.31 -3.75
C ALA A 30 12.80 2.83 -2.57
N ALA A 31 12.27 1.94 -1.72
CA ALA A 31 13.05 1.34 -0.63
C ALA A 31 14.20 0.47 -1.15
N LEU A 32 13.96 -0.37 -2.16
CA LEU A 32 15.00 -1.19 -2.81
C LEU A 32 16.09 -0.34 -3.45
N GLU A 33 15.73 0.78 -4.10
CA GLU A 33 16.68 1.72 -4.73
C GLU A 33 17.65 2.35 -3.73
N THR A 34 17.28 2.45 -2.44
CA THR A 34 18.20 2.96 -1.41
C THR A 34 19.37 2.01 -1.11
N GLY A 35 19.29 0.73 -1.54
CA GLY A 35 20.25 -0.32 -1.21
C GLY A 35 20.23 -0.79 0.25
N ARG A 36 19.38 -0.20 1.10
CA ARG A 36 19.26 -0.55 2.53
C ARG A 36 18.38 -1.77 2.79
N TYR A 37 17.51 -2.09 1.84
CA TYR A 37 16.50 -3.14 1.96
C TYR A 37 16.71 -4.18 0.86
N PRO A 38 17.58 -5.20 1.05
CA PRO A 38 17.66 -6.32 0.12
C PRO A 38 16.38 -7.17 0.15
N PHE A 39 16.10 -7.95 -0.90
CA PHE A 39 14.87 -8.75 -1.02
C PHE A 39 14.61 -9.73 0.14
N ASN A 40 15.68 -10.21 0.78
CA ASN A 40 15.61 -11.11 1.93
C ASN A 40 15.55 -10.38 3.29
N HIS A 41 15.50 -9.05 3.28
CA HIS A 41 15.35 -8.27 4.50
C HIS A 41 14.01 -8.62 5.16
N THR A 42 14.06 -8.86 6.47
CA THR A 42 12.87 -9.11 7.28
C THR A 42 12.42 -7.84 7.99
N ILE A 43 11.12 -7.61 8.04
CA ILE A 43 10.50 -6.52 8.78
C ILE A 43 9.62 -7.15 9.85
N ASN A 44 9.74 -6.64 11.08
CA ASN A 44 8.88 -7.01 12.18
C ASN A 44 7.58 -6.21 12.10
N THR A 45 6.45 -6.91 11.93
CA THR A 45 5.12 -6.30 11.81
C THR A 45 4.27 -6.45 13.07
N ILE A 46 4.82 -7.00 14.15
CA ILE A 46 4.14 -7.12 15.46
C ILE A 46 3.86 -5.72 16.01
N PRO A 47 2.66 -5.43 16.56
CA PRO A 47 1.53 -6.33 16.85
C PRO A 47 0.42 -6.36 15.77
N GLY A 48 0.75 -6.16 14.50
CA GLY A 48 -0.21 -6.05 13.40
C GLY A 48 -0.83 -4.65 13.22
N TYR A 49 -0.33 -3.66 13.95
CA TYR A 49 -0.66 -2.24 13.73
C TYR A 49 0.52 -1.33 14.04
N ILE A 50 0.54 -0.16 13.41
CA ILE A 50 1.48 0.92 13.74
C ILE A 50 0.75 2.26 13.84
N GLN A 51 1.29 3.17 14.63
CA GLN A 51 0.79 4.53 14.71
C GLN A 51 1.75 5.49 14.03
N VAL A 52 1.26 6.23 13.03
CA VAL A 52 2.01 7.25 12.30
C VAL A 52 1.32 8.59 12.53
N GLY A 53 1.95 9.43 13.36
CA GLY A 53 1.32 10.65 13.86
C GLY A 53 0.05 10.33 14.64
N SER A 54 -1.10 10.85 14.18
CA SER A 54 -2.41 10.59 14.78
C SER A 54 -3.16 9.41 14.18
N LYS A 55 -2.65 8.77 13.12
CA LYS A 55 -3.32 7.67 12.41
C LYS A 55 -2.77 6.32 12.84
N THR A 56 -3.65 5.38 13.19
CA THR A 56 -3.30 3.98 13.41
C THR A 56 -3.58 3.18 12.14
N LEU A 57 -2.55 2.58 11.56
CA LEU A 57 -2.66 1.65 10.45
C LEU A 57 -2.75 0.25 11.03
N LEU A 58 -3.85 -0.44 10.73
CA LEU A 58 -4.13 -1.78 11.24
C LEU A 58 -4.18 -2.76 10.07
N ASP A 59 -3.45 -3.87 10.22
CA ASP A 59 -3.57 -5.01 9.33
C ASP A 59 -4.51 -6.06 9.93
N PRO A 60 -5.16 -6.91 9.09
CA PRO A 60 -6.18 -7.84 9.58
C PRO A 60 -5.68 -8.91 10.56
N LEU A 61 -4.39 -9.24 10.51
CA LEU A 61 -3.74 -10.26 11.32
C LEU A 61 -2.35 -9.77 11.73
N ASP A 62 -1.87 -10.22 12.89
CA ASP A 62 -0.45 -10.12 13.23
C ASP A 62 0.31 -11.23 12.49
N TYR A 63 1.13 -10.83 11.53
CA TYR A 63 1.92 -11.73 10.71
C TYR A 63 3.36 -11.90 11.22
N GLY A 64 3.72 -11.27 12.35
CA GLY A 64 5.03 -11.43 12.94
C GLY A 64 6.15 -10.80 12.11
N VAL A 65 7.28 -11.51 12.01
CA VAL A 65 8.43 -11.12 11.20
C VAL A 65 8.28 -11.73 9.80
N MET A 66 8.34 -10.90 8.76
CA MET A 66 8.20 -11.35 7.36
C MET A 66 9.26 -10.75 6.45
N ASP A 67 9.52 -11.45 5.34
CA ASP A 67 10.33 -10.92 4.24
C ASP A 67 9.56 -9.89 3.39
N LEU A 68 10.30 -9.06 2.65
CA LEU A 68 9.73 -8.03 1.75
C LEU A 68 8.79 -8.61 0.68
N THR A 69 9.06 -9.83 0.22
CA THR A 69 8.25 -10.50 -0.82
C THR A 69 6.85 -10.83 -0.30
N LYS A 70 6.75 -11.33 0.93
CA LYS A 70 5.47 -11.62 1.60
C LYS A 70 4.72 -10.34 1.91
N ILE A 71 5.43 -9.28 2.31
CA ILE A 71 4.84 -7.97 2.60
C ILE A 71 4.09 -7.41 1.38
N ILE A 72 4.70 -7.48 0.19
CA ILE A 72 4.04 -7.02 -1.03
C ILE A 72 2.95 -8.00 -1.51
N THR A 73 3.14 -9.31 -1.32
CA THR A 73 2.19 -10.34 -1.75
C THR A 73 0.88 -10.28 -0.97
N ILE A 74 0.96 -10.13 0.35
CA ILE A 74 -0.21 -10.06 1.24
C ILE A 74 -0.73 -8.61 1.33
N SER A 75 0.03 -7.63 0.83
CA SER A 75 -0.30 -6.21 0.89
C SER A 75 -0.51 -5.73 2.32
N ILE A 76 0.49 -5.96 3.17
CA ILE A 76 0.53 -5.53 4.58
C ILE A 76 0.87 -4.04 4.64
N GLN A 77 0.14 -3.25 5.43
CA GLN A 77 0.34 -1.80 5.54
C GLN A 77 1.48 -1.46 6.50
N VAL A 78 1.53 -2.18 7.62
CA VAL A 78 2.55 -2.02 8.67
C VAL A 78 3.96 -2.21 8.12
N GLY A 79 4.16 -3.17 7.22
CA GLY A 79 5.48 -3.46 6.66
C GLY A 79 5.97 -2.51 5.57
N ILE A 80 5.13 -1.58 5.09
CA ILE A 80 5.45 -0.67 3.98
C ILE A 80 5.54 0.79 4.42
N THR A 81 5.01 1.11 5.59
CA THR A 81 4.96 2.47 6.13
C THR A 81 6.17 2.74 7.01
#